data_AF-A0A954YF58-F1
#
_entry.id   AF-A0A954YF58-F1
#
_cell.length_a   1.000
_cell.length_b   1.000
_cell.length_c   1.000
_cell.angle_alpha   90.00
_cell.angle_beta   90.00
_cell.angle_gamma   90.00
#
_symmetry.space_group_name_H-M   'P 1'
#
loop_
_entity.id
_entity.type
_entity.pdbx_description
1 polymer ?
#
loop_
_entity_poly.entity_id
_entity_poly.type
_entity_poly.pdbx_seq_one_letter_code
_entity_poly.pdbx_strand_id
1 'polypeptide(L)'
;MPRIAGVDVPKDKRIDVALTHIFGIGPFRSKEVLGKARIDVAVRAGKLTEDEVSRIANIIEADYMVEGTLRRQVAQNIARLRDIRCYRGLRHIRGLPARGQRTRTNARTRKGPRKTVAGKKSIKEMR
;
A
#
# COMPACT_ATOMS: atom_id res chain seq x y z
N MET A 1 -17.15 -12.04 -10.13
CA MET A 1 -16.53 -11.50 -8.89
C MET A 1 -16.96 -10.05 -8.86
N PRO A 2 -17.35 -9.47 -7.71
CA PRO A 2 -17.68 -8.06 -7.69
C PRO A 2 -16.40 -7.29 -8.04
N ARG A 3 -16.42 -6.61 -9.18
CA ARG A 3 -15.33 -5.75 -9.62
C ARG A 3 -15.65 -4.34 -9.14
N ILE A 4 -14.83 -3.84 -8.21
CA ILE A 4 -15.06 -2.54 -7.57
C ILE A 4 -13.83 -1.68 -7.83
N ALA A 5 -14.05 -0.48 -8.40
CA ALA A 5 -12.98 0.46 -8.76
C ALA A 5 -11.85 -0.16 -9.60
N GLY A 6 -12.21 -1.08 -10.51
CA GLY A 6 -11.26 -1.75 -11.42
C GLY A 6 -10.52 -2.96 -10.84
N VAL A 7 -10.73 -3.30 -9.56
CA VAL A 7 -10.11 -4.45 -8.86
C VAL A 7 -11.13 -5.54 -8.58
N ASP A 8 -10.75 -6.80 -8.79
CA ASP A 8 -11.57 -7.95 -8.42
C ASP A 8 -11.44 -8.23 -6.92
N VAL A 9 -12.55 -8.08 -6.20
CA VAL A 9 -12.60 -8.22 -4.75
C VAL A 9 -12.92 -9.69 -4.38
N PRO A 10 -12.26 -10.28 -3.35
CA PRO A 10 -12.53 -11.67 -2.95
C PRO A 10 -13.99 -11.88 -2.53
N LYS A 11 -14.70 -12.81 -3.18
CA LYS A 11 -16.13 -13.09 -2.92
C LYS A 11 -16.41 -13.69 -1.54
N ASP A 12 -15.49 -14.51 -1.05
CA ASP A 12 -15.73 -15.34 0.14
C ASP A 12 -15.56 -14.58 1.45
N LYS A 13 -14.96 -13.37 1.40
CA LYS A 13 -14.69 -12.53 2.56
C LYS A 13 -15.89 -11.63 2.88
N ARG A 14 -15.96 -11.20 4.13
CA ARG A 14 -16.83 -10.10 4.56
C ARG A 14 -16.46 -8.84 3.78
N ILE A 15 -17.45 -8.05 3.41
CA ILE A 15 -17.26 -6.90 2.51
C ILE A 15 -16.29 -5.87 3.08
N ASP A 16 -16.28 -5.68 4.41
CA ASP A 16 -15.38 -4.77 5.09
C ASP A 16 -13.90 -5.10 4.88
N VAL A 17 -13.54 -6.38 4.97
CA VAL A 17 -12.20 -6.91 4.70
C VAL A 17 -11.96 -7.02 3.19
N ALA A 18 -12.99 -7.29 2.41
CA ALA A 18 -12.86 -7.44 0.98
C ALA A 18 -12.43 -6.10 0.35
N LEU A 19 -13.06 -4.98 0.74
CA LEU A 19 -12.71 -3.63 0.26
C LEU A 19 -11.28 -3.19 0.61
N THR A 20 -10.65 -3.71 1.68
CA THR A 20 -9.26 -3.35 2.01
C THR A 20 -8.22 -3.89 1.03
N HIS A 21 -8.63 -4.73 0.08
CA HIS A 21 -7.73 -5.17 -1.00
C HIS A 21 -7.52 -4.07 -2.05
N ILE A 22 -8.39 -3.06 -2.07
CA ILE A 22 -8.23 -1.88 -2.92
C ILE A 22 -7.18 -0.95 -2.29
N PHE A 23 -6.16 -0.62 -3.07
CA PHE A 23 -5.08 0.27 -2.64
C PHE A 23 -5.63 1.67 -2.37
N GLY A 24 -5.47 2.13 -1.13
CA GLY A 24 -6.02 3.41 -0.64
C GLY A 24 -7.23 3.25 0.27
N ILE A 25 -7.82 2.05 0.35
CA ILE A 25 -8.90 1.72 1.28
C ILE A 25 -8.34 0.88 2.42
N GLY A 26 -8.41 1.42 3.63
CA GLY A 26 -8.10 0.71 4.87
C GLY A 26 -9.36 0.27 5.62
N PRO A 27 -9.23 -0.38 6.79
CA PRO A 27 -10.38 -0.86 7.57
C PRO A 27 -11.31 0.28 8.01
N PHE A 28 -10.76 1.46 8.30
CA PHE A 28 -11.55 2.64 8.65
C PHE A 28 -12.40 3.13 7.47
N ARG A 29 -11.75 3.41 6.33
CA ARG A 29 -12.42 3.89 5.10
C ARG A 29 -13.43 2.88 4.57
N SER A 30 -13.14 1.59 4.70
CA SER A 30 -14.06 0.52 4.32
C SER A 30 -15.39 0.62 5.09
N LYS A 31 -15.32 0.75 6.42
CA LYS A 31 -16.52 0.94 7.25
C LYS A 31 -17.25 2.24 6.94
N GLU A 32 -16.50 3.31 6.68
CA GLU A 32 -17.07 4.61 6.30
C GLU A 32 -17.85 4.53 4.96
N VAL A 33 -17.27 3.90 3.94
CA VAL A 33 -17.92 3.68 2.64
C VAL A 33 -19.17 2.82 2.79
N LEU A 34 -19.10 1.74 3.58
CA LEU A 34 -20.25 0.88 3.84
C LEU A 34 -21.35 1.60 4.62
N GLY A 35 -20.99 2.45 5.58
CA GLY A 35 -21.92 3.32 6.29
C GLY A 35 -22.62 4.30 5.35
N LYS A 36 -21.89 4.93 4.43
CA LYS A 36 -22.46 5.81 3.39
C LYS A 36 -23.37 5.04 2.42
N ALA A 37 -22.99 3.83 2.04
CA ALA A 37 -23.77 2.96 1.16
C ALA A 37 -25.00 2.35 1.84
N ARG A 38 -25.10 2.44 3.18
CA ARG A 38 -26.11 1.79 4.03
C ARG A 38 -26.14 0.27 3.86
N ILE A 39 -24.95 -0.34 3.79
CA ILE A 39 -24.78 -1.80 3.65
C ILE A 39 -24.21 -2.34 4.96
N ASP A 40 -24.72 -3.50 5.39
CA ASP A 40 -24.21 -4.15 6.59
C ASP A 40 -22.78 -4.69 6.39
N VAL A 41 -21.97 -4.50 7.43
CA VAL A 41 -20.52 -4.77 7.46
C VAL A 41 -20.24 -6.28 7.54
N ALA A 42 -21.21 -7.10 7.96
CA ALA A 42 -21.05 -8.54 8.07
C ALA A 42 -21.40 -9.31 6.79
N VAL A 43 -22.00 -8.65 5.81
CA VAL A 43 -22.37 -9.27 4.53
C VAL A 43 -21.12 -9.73 3.79
N ARG A 44 -21.21 -10.90 3.14
CA ARG A 44 -20.13 -11.41 2.29
C ARG A 44 -20.16 -10.71 0.93
N ALA A 45 -18.98 -10.41 0.38
CA ALA A 45 -18.88 -9.72 -0.91
C ALA A 45 -19.58 -10.46 -2.06
N GLY A 46 -19.63 -11.80 -2.01
CA GLY A 46 -20.35 -12.61 -3.00
C GLY A 46 -21.88 -12.55 -2.91
N LYS A 47 -22.46 -12.00 -1.84
CA LYS A 47 -23.91 -11.86 -1.64
C LYS A 47 -24.43 -10.46 -2.01
N LEU A 48 -23.55 -9.55 -2.42
CA LEU A 48 -23.95 -8.21 -2.80
C LEU A 48 -24.75 -8.23 -4.10
N THR A 49 -25.77 -7.38 -4.17
CA THR A 49 -26.49 -7.13 -5.41
C THR A 49 -25.68 -6.21 -6.33
N GLU A 50 -25.98 -6.23 -7.62
CA GLU A 50 -25.28 -5.38 -8.60
C GLU A 50 -25.49 -3.87 -8.32
N ASP A 51 -26.65 -3.51 -7.79
CA ASP A 51 -26.96 -2.15 -7.34
C ASP A 51 -26.11 -1.72 -6.13
N GLU A 52 -25.89 -2.63 -5.18
CA GLU A 52 -25.02 -2.38 -4.02
C GLU A 52 -23.57 -2.21 -4.43
N VAL A 53 -23.10 -3.05 -5.35
CA VAL A 53 -21.75 -2.94 -5.93
C VAL A 53 -21.57 -1.59 -6.64
N SER A 54 -22.56 -1.18 -7.44
CA SER A 54 -22.54 0.11 -8.15
C SER A 54 -22.56 1.30 -7.19
N ARG A 55 -23.38 1.26 -6.13
CA ARG A 55 -23.39 2.30 -5.09
C ARG A 55 -22.04 2.44 -4.39
N ILE A 56 -21.42 1.32 -4.03
CA ILE A 56 -20.08 1.32 -3.42
C ILE A 56 -19.06 1.92 -4.39
N ALA A 57 -19.08 1.51 -5.66
CA ALA A 57 -18.15 1.99 -6.68
C ALA A 57 -18.25 3.52 -6.86
N ASN A 58 -19.48 4.04 -6.97
CA ASN A 58 -19.72 5.48 -7.14
C ASN A 58 -19.22 6.30 -5.94
N ILE A 59 -19.45 5.83 -4.71
CA ILE A 59 -18.95 6.49 -3.50
C ILE A 59 -17.42 6.50 -3.47
N ILE A 60 -16.79 5.38 -3.86
CA ILE A 60 -15.33 5.27 -3.88
C ILE A 60 -14.73 6.23 -4.90
N GLU A 61 -15.29 6.29 -6.11
CA GLU A 61 -14.78 7.13 -7.20
C GLU A 61 -14.96 8.63 -6.94
N ALA A 62 -16.07 9.02 -6.31
CA ALA A 62 -16.35 10.42 -6.00
C ALA A 62 -15.50 10.97 -4.84
N ASP A 63 -15.41 10.23 -3.73
CA ASP A 63 -14.86 10.77 -2.48
C ASP A 63 -13.37 10.41 -2.27
N TYR A 64 -12.86 9.37 -2.94
CA TYR A 64 -11.55 8.80 -2.61
C TYR A 64 -10.64 8.63 -3.82
N MET A 65 -9.39 9.08 -3.64
CA MET A 65 -8.31 8.71 -4.56
C MET A 65 -7.83 7.29 -4.24
N VAL A 66 -8.12 6.36 -5.15
CA VAL A 66 -7.76 4.93 -5.03
C VAL A 66 -6.90 4.44 -6.19
N GLU A 67 -6.20 3.33 -5.96
CA GLU A 67 -5.40 2.62 -6.96
C GLU A 67 -4.43 3.49 -7.76
N GLY A 68 -4.66 3.63 -9.06
CA GLY A 68 -3.72 4.23 -10.00
C GLY A 68 -3.49 5.72 -9.74
N THR A 69 -4.51 6.46 -9.30
CA THR A 69 -4.36 7.90 -8.99
C THR A 69 -3.50 8.08 -7.75
N LEU A 70 -3.79 7.34 -6.67
CA LEU A 70 -3.02 7.40 -5.43
C LEU A 70 -1.58 6.92 -5.61
N ARG A 71 -1.34 5.84 -6.36
CA ARG A 71 0.01 5.34 -6.67
C ARG A 71 0.82 6.38 -7.45
N ARG A 72 0.22 7.02 -8.45
CA ARG A 72 0.85 8.09 -9.24
C ARG A 72 1.20 9.29 -8.37
N GLN A 73 0.29 9.74 -7.52
CA GLN A 73 0.53 10.85 -6.60
C GLN A 73 1.69 10.55 -5.63
N VAL A 74 1.73 9.34 -5.05
CA VAL A 74 2.83 8.93 -4.17
C VAL A 74 4.17 8.88 -4.94
N ALA A 75 4.17 8.35 -6.16
CA ALA A 75 5.37 8.32 -7.00
C ALA A 75 5.88 9.73 -7.34
N GLN A 76 4.98 10.64 -7.74
CA GLN A 76 5.30 12.05 -8.01
C GLN A 76 5.85 12.76 -6.77
N ASN A 77 5.26 12.52 -5.59
CA ASN A 77 5.76 13.05 -4.33
C ASN A 77 7.20 12.60 -4.04
N ILE A 78 7.54 11.34 -4.31
CA ILE A 78 8.90 10.82 -4.15
C ILE A 78 9.84 11.39 -5.22
N ALA A 79 9.40 11.47 -6.47
CA ALA A 79 10.16 12.05 -7.58
C ALA A 79 10.57 13.50 -7.26
N ARG A 80 9.59 14.34 -6.89
CA ARG A 80 9.82 15.72 -6.46
C ARG A 80 10.89 15.84 -5.36
N LEU A 81 10.88 14.95 -4.36
CA LEU A 81 11.91 14.96 -3.31
C LEU A 81 13.29 14.61 -3.84
N ARG A 82 13.38 13.68 -4.80
CA ARG A 82 14.65 13.30 -5.45
C ARG A 82 15.19 14.44 -6.31
N ASP A 83 14.33 15.11 -7.06
CA ASP A 83 14.71 16.17 -8.01
C ASP A 83 15.26 17.40 -7.28
N ILE A 84 14.61 17.81 -6.18
CA ILE A 84 15.09 18.91 -5.32
C ILE A 84 16.39 18.54 -4.57
N ARG A 85 16.78 17.26 -4.54
CA ARG A 85 17.95 16.73 -3.82
C ARG A 85 17.99 17.06 -2.32
N CYS A 86 16.83 17.22 -1.68
CA CYS A 86 16.76 17.36 -0.23
C CYS A 86 17.26 16.08 0.47
N TYR A 87 17.57 16.15 1.77
CA TYR A 87 18.07 14.99 2.54
C TYR A 87 17.19 13.75 2.33
N ARG A 88 15.86 13.87 2.45
CA ARG A 88 14.92 12.78 2.21
C ARG A 88 15.03 12.22 0.79
N GLY A 89 15.15 13.07 -0.22
CA GLY A 89 15.40 12.71 -1.61
C GLY A 89 16.65 11.85 -1.79
N LEU A 90 17.77 12.30 -1.23
CA LEU A 90 19.04 11.55 -1.24
C LEU A 90 18.91 10.17 -0.59
N ARG A 91 18.13 10.04 0.49
CA ARG A 91 17.82 8.74 1.12
C ARG A 91 16.98 7.85 0.20
N HIS A 92 16.01 8.42 -0.52
CA HIS A 92 15.22 7.70 -1.52
C HIS A 92 16.06 7.25 -2.72
N ILE A 93 17.03 8.05 -3.18
CA ILE A 93 17.99 7.69 -4.26
C ILE A 93 18.87 6.54 -3.79
N ARG A 94 19.49 6.65 -2.62
CA ARG A 94 20.42 5.65 -2.07
C ARG A 94 19.77 4.36 -1.56
N GLY A 95 18.44 4.23 -1.61
CA GLY A 95 17.75 3.06 -1.07
C GLY A 95 17.94 2.90 0.45
N LEU A 96 17.97 4.01 1.19
CA LEU A 96 18.15 4.03 2.65
C LEU A 96 16.88 4.51 3.38
N PRO A 97 16.70 4.16 4.67
CA PRO A 97 15.60 4.67 5.48
C PRO A 97 15.59 6.20 5.55
N ALA A 98 14.44 6.83 5.32
CA ALA A 98 14.32 8.28 5.15
C ALA A 98 13.88 9.06 6.41
N ARG A 99 13.58 8.38 7.53
CA ARG A 99 13.08 9.00 8.77
C ARG A 99 14.08 8.86 9.93
N GLY A 100 15.38 8.98 9.66
CA GLY A 100 16.42 8.96 10.70
C GLY A 100 16.73 7.60 11.33
N GLN A 101 16.22 6.49 10.79
CA GLN A 101 16.50 5.17 11.37
C GLN A 101 17.99 4.78 11.26
N ARG A 102 18.49 4.05 12.26
CA ARG A 102 19.86 3.52 12.29
C ARG A 102 20.15 2.61 11.10
N THR A 103 21.19 2.93 10.32
CA THR A 103 21.55 2.18 9.09
C THR A 103 22.73 1.22 9.23
N ARG A 104 23.42 1.22 10.37
CA ARG A 104 24.57 0.34 10.65
C ARG A 104 24.18 -1.14 10.66
N THR A 105 23.02 -1.48 11.22
CA THR A 105 22.56 -2.88 11.39
C THR A 105 21.24 -3.15 10.66
N ASN A 106 20.11 -2.71 11.22
CA ASN A 106 18.76 -3.18 10.89
C ASN A 106 18.01 -2.24 9.93
N ALA A 107 18.47 -2.16 8.67
CA ALA A 107 17.81 -1.36 7.62
C ALA A 107 17.33 -2.22 6.43
N ARG A 108 17.00 -3.49 6.67
CA ARG A 108 16.81 -4.51 5.60
C ARG A 108 15.53 -4.32 4.79
N THR A 109 14.43 -3.88 5.40
CA THR A 109 13.19 -3.56 4.66
C THR A 109 13.43 -2.55 3.53
N ARG A 110 14.39 -1.63 3.71
CA ARG A 110 14.73 -0.62 2.70
C ARG A 110 15.95 -0.98 1.85
N LYS A 111 16.98 -1.63 2.42
CA LYS A 111 18.20 -2.07 1.73
C LYS A 111 18.02 -3.33 0.87
N GLY A 112 16.95 -4.09 1.12
CA GLY A 112 16.75 -5.42 0.54
C GLY A 112 17.51 -6.54 1.29
N PRO A 113 17.51 -7.76 0.73
CA PRO A 113 18.18 -8.93 1.30
C PRO A 113 19.66 -8.69 1.63
N ARG A 114 20.22 -9.50 2.54
CA ARG A 114 21.64 -9.40 2.91
C ARG A 114 22.50 -9.84 1.73
N LYS A 115 23.13 -8.88 1.05
CA LYS A 115 24.24 -9.15 0.13
C LYS A 115 25.48 -9.49 0.97
N THR A 116 25.85 -10.76 0.99
CA THR A 116 27.15 -11.19 1.53
C THR A 116 28.24 -10.73 0.57
N VAL A 117 29.34 -10.23 1.11
CA VAL A 117 30.52 -9.92 0.30
C VAL A 117 31.38 -11.18 0.33
N ALA A 118 31.43 -11.92 -0.78
CA ALA A 118 32.39 -13.00 -0.94
C ALA A 118 33.82 -12.42 -0.82
N GLY A 119 34.69 -13.03 -0.02
CA GLY A 119 36.08 -12.61 0.12
C GLY A 119 36.44 -11.70 1.31
N LYS A 120 35.52 -11.47 2.27
CA LYS A 120 36.01 -11.02 3.60
C LYS A 120 36.65 -12.21 4.28
N LYS A 121 38.00 -12.27 4.26
CA LYS A 121 38.80 -13.21 5.05
C LYS A 121 38.19 -13.33 6.44
N SER A 122 37.93 -14.56 6.86
CA SER A 122 37.47 -14.79 8.22
C SER A 122 38.55 -14.26 9.17
N ILE A 123 38.15 -13.63 10.28
CA ILE A 123 39.10 -13.14 11.30
C ILE A 123 40.02 -14.29 11.80
N LYS A 124 39.60 -15.53 11.60
CA LYS A 124 40.36 -16.76 11.87
C LYS A 124 41.63 -16.93 11.03
N GLU A 125 41.76 -16.27 9.88
CA GLU A 125 42.95 -16.31 9.01
C GLU A 125 43.94 -15.15 9.27
N MET A 126 43.60 -14.24 10.18
CA MET A 126 44.42 -13.09 10.57
C MET A 126 45.11 -13.27 11.94
N ARG A 127 45.00 -14.45 12.55
CA ARG A 127 45.75 -14.88 13.74
C ARG A 127 46.77 -15.92 13.33
#